data_AF-A0AAD4R6K7-F1
#
_entry.id   AF-A0AAD4R6K7-F1
#
_cell.length_a   1.000
_cell.length_b   1.000
_cell.length_c   1.000
_cell.angle_alpha   90.00
_cell.angle_beta   90.00
_cell.angle_gamma   90.00
#
_symmetry.space_group_name_H-M   'P 1'
#
loop_
_entity.id
_entity.type
_entity.pdbx_description
1 polymer ?
#
loop_
_entity_poly.entity_id
_entity_poly.type
_entity_poly.pdbx_seq_one_letter_code
_entity_poly.pdbx_strand_id
1 'polypeptide(L)'
;MAKFSAIFSLFILLSFLEPALMKKFIGLCPEALNDYCYCYRSGKEVQIRCHNFESIGLCTVLEILEDHQKQLNESCSTCTSSCKRHKKLSIAKLQFSGCTEPLGEMEKFPKLNITALEFGQCEIASIPLDSFIALNENLVELTIQGANLREMPNFKKLGLTNLQKLNLDENLITNITGPILGGLPKLRKLSLRHNRISNISRNAFGNSENTLELNTLDFSNNNLSRFPLEAFSNQLANLTSLKLSHNRLYKLRFNKYSKLETVDLDGNVFKDVPTSLFSSCPQLQSLDFSHNQLTKFDEKLFQQPMQNLSVLYLGRNNISEFAVEISKSLPALAKLSLSQNGITTLKGSSFANINSTQMLYLDLSGNQISNIEEYVFANTSFYSIDLERNNFTSLADIRFSNTTKVSNYVTLSRNLCSPSFSTKIPVYAAKNVTDPNKYISAYCYGSYFSRYSG
;
A
#
# COMPACT_ATOMS: atom_id res chain seq x y z
N MET A 1 -14.70 -4.34 -75.90
CA MET A 1 -15.23 -5.34 -74.94
C MET A 1 -14.14 -6.33 -74.48
N ALA A 2 -13.11 -5.87 -73.76
CA ALA A 2 -12.10 -6.77 -73.18
C ALA A 2 -11.38 -6.19 -71.93
N LYS A 3 -12.07 -5.35 -71.14
CA LYS A 3 -11.54 -4.82 -69.86
C LYS A 3 -12.53 -4.89 -68.68
N PHE A 4 -13.61 -5.65 -68.82
CA PHE A 4 -14.62 -5.84 -67.76
C PHE A 4 -14.59 -7.24 -67.10
N SER A 5 -13.67 -8.12 -67.51
CA SER A 5 -13.60 -9.50 -67.00
C SER A 5 -12.70 -9.66 -65.76
N ALA A 6 -11.67 -8.82 -65.58
CA ALA A 6 -10.71 -8.99 -64.48
C ALA A 6 -11.18 -8.44 -63.11
N ILE A 7 -12.11 -7.48 -63.09
CA ILE A 7 -12.58 -6.83 -61.85
C ILE A 7 -13.71 -7.64 -61.19
N PHE A 8 -14.50 -8.39 -61.97
CA PHE A 8 -15.57 -9.23 -61.43
C PHE A 8 -15.04 -10.52 -60.79
N SER A 9 -13.91 -11.05 -61.30
CA SER A 9 -13.23 -12.22 -60.71
C SER A 9 -12.50 -11.89 -59.40
N LEU A 10 -12.06 -10.64 -59.19
CA LEU A 10 -11.46 -10.21 -57.92
C LEU A 10 -12.53 -9.98 -56.83
N PHE A 11 -13.73 -9.54 -57.22
CA PHE A 11 -14.85 -9.31 -56.30
C PHE A 11 -15.45 -10.60 -55.72
N ILE A 12 -15.39 -11.72 -56.46
CA ILE A 12 -15.83 -13.04 -55.97
C ILE A 12 -14.74 -13.72 -55.10
N LEU A 13 -13.46 -13.40 -55.32
CA LEU A 13 -12.40 -13.81 -54.39
C LEU A 13 -12.43 -13.00 -53.08
N LEU A 14 -12.80 -11.72 -53.12
CA LEU A 14 -12.92 -10.86 -51.92
C LEU A 14 -14.17 -11.14 -51.07
N SER A 15 -15.20 -11.80 -51.61
CA SER A 15 -16.40 -12.17 -50.85
C SER A 15 -16.27 -13.51 -50.10
N PHE A 16 -15.23 -14.30 -50.38
CA PHE A 16 -14.92 -15.56 -49.67
C PHE A 16 -13.63 -15.51 -48.84
N LEU A 17 -12.79 -14.47 -48.99
CA LEU A 17 -11.61 -14.22 -48.14
C LEU A 17 -11.99 -13.51 -46.83
N GLU A 18 -12.71 -14.28 -46.04
CA GLU A 18 -12.64 -14.45 -44.59
C GLU A 18 -12.61 -13.22 -43.66
N PRO A 19 -13.45 -13.23 -42.61
CA PRO A 19 -13.24 -12.49 -41.35
C PRO A 19 -11.83 -12.62 -40.73
N ALA A 20 -11.00 -13.55 -41.22
CA ALA A 20 -9.59 -13.71 -40.90
C ALA A 20 -8.70 -12.58 -41.45
N LEU A 21 -9.04 -11.95 -42.59
CA LEU A 21 -8.35 -10.75 -43.10
C LEU A 21 -8.79 -9.47 -42.36
N MET A 22 -10.04 -9.40 -41.92
CA MET A 22 -10.50 -8.36 -40.99
C MET A 22 -9.87 -8.48 -39.59
N LYS A 23 -9.47 -9.69 -39.17
CA LYS A 23 -8.60 -9.88 -37.98
C LYS A 23 -7.16 -9.41 -38.22
N LYS A 24 -6.71 -9.31 -39.48
CA LYS A 24 -5.36 -8.89 -39.88
C LYS A 24 -5.25 -7.38 -40.13
N PHE A 25 -6.33 -6.69 -40.47
CA PHE A 25 -6.30 -5.27 -40.88
C PHE A 25 -6.46 -4.23 -39.76
N ILE A 26 -6.61 -4.64 -38.50
CA ILE A 26 -6.49 -3.73 -37.35
C ILE A 26 -5.60 -4.42 -36.31
N GLY A 27 -4.33 -4.57 -36.65
CA GLY A 27 -3.30 -4.61 -35.62
C GLY A 27 -3.49 -3.31 -34.82
N LEU A 28 -4.01 -3.40 -33.60
CA LEU A 28 -4.24 -2.20 -32.76
C LEU A 28 -2.93 -1.48 -32.40
N CYS A 29 -1.79 -2.03 -32.82
CA CYS A 29 -0.49 -1.43 -32.67
C CYS A 29 0.19 -1.22 -34.02
N PRO A 30 0.84 -0.06 -34.21
CA PRO A 30 1.63 0.24 -35.40
C PRO A 30 2.79 -0.74 -35.56
N GLU A 31 2.97 -1.31 -36.76
CA GLU A 31 4.08 -2.21 -37.09
C GLU A 31 5.45 -1.55 -36.87
N ALA A 32 5.53 -0.23 -37.04
CA ALA A 32 6.72 0.58 -36.78
C ALA A 32 7.20 0.55 -35.32
N LEU A 33 6.39 0.05 -34.38
CA LEU A 33 6.80 -0.16 -32.98
C LEU A 33 7.40 -1.54 -32.71
N ASN A 34 7.30 -2.51 -33.63
CA ASN A 34 7.63 -3.92 -33.33
C ASN A 34 9.10 -4.14 -32.91
N ASP A 35 10.01 -3.28 -33.35
CA ASP A 35 11.43 -3.38 -33.02
C ASP A 35 11.77 -2.84 -31.61
N TYR A 36 10.86 -2.07 -31.00
CA TYR A 36 11.11 -1.33 -29.76
C TYR A 36 10.09 -1.62 -28.65
N CYS A 37 8.87 -1.99 -29.04
CA CYS A 37 7.75 -2.15 -28.13
C CYS A 37 7.00 -3.44 -28.40
N TYR A 38 6.61 -4.09 -27.30
CA TYR A 38 5.68 -5.19 -27.30
C TYR A 38 4.27 -4.69 -27.05
N CYS A 39 3.36 -5.10 -27.94
CA CYS A 39 1.96 -4.75 -27.88
C CYS A 39 1.10 -5.95 -27.55
N TYR A 40 0.18 -5.78 -26.61
CA TYR A 40 -0.74 -6.84 -26.21
C TYR A 40 -2.09 -6.29 -25.77
N ARG A 41 -3.08 -7.19 -25.70
CA ARG A 41 -4.41 -6.86 -25.18
C ARG A 41 -4.60 -7.46 -23.80
N SER A 42 -5.20 -6.68 -22.90
CA SER A 42 -5.80 -7.18 -21.67
C SER A 42 -7.31 -7.00 -21.78
N GLY A 43 -8.03 -8.07 -22.12
CA GLY A 43 -9.45 -7.97 -22.48
C GLY A 43 -9.68 -7.12 -23.73
N LYS A 44 -10.37 -5.97 -23.58
CA LYS A 44 -10.67 -5.03 -24.68
C LYS A 44 -9.65 -3.88 -24.78
N GLU A 45 -8.71 -3.81 -23.86
CA GLU A 45 -7.78 -2.70 -23.70
C GLU A 45 -6.42 -2.99 -24.37
N VAL A 46 -5.87 -2.00 -25.06
CA VAL A 46 -4.54 -2.06 -25.68
C VAL A 46 -3.49 -1.64 -24.67
N GLN A 47 -2.43 -2.43 -24.55
CA GLN A 47 -1.26 -2.11 -23.74
C GLN A 47 -0.02 -2.16 -24.61
N ILE A 48 0.87 -1.20 -24.37
CA ILE A 48 2.14 -1.06 -25.09
C ILE A 48 3.25 -0.99 -24.05
N ARG A 49 4.25 -1.86 -24.20
CA ARG A 49 5.45 -1.87 -23.37
C ARG A 49 6.67 -1.73 -24.24
N CYS A 50 7.36 -0.62 -24.09
CA CYS A 50 8.59 -0.33 -24.79
C CYS A 50 9.79 -0.69 -23.93
N HIS A 51 10.76 -1.35 -24.56
CA HIS A 51 12.05 -1.71 -23.98
C HIS A 51 13.16 -1.02 -24.76
N ASN A 52 14.30 -0.78 -24.13
CA ASN A 52 15.46 -0.18 -24.79
C ASN A 52 15.15 1.20 -25.39
N PHE A 53 14.57 2.06 -24.56
CA PHE A 53 14.08 3.37 -24.97
C PHE A 53 15.15 4.31 -25.53
N GLU A 54 16.44 4.03 -25.28
CA GLU A 54 17.58 4.76 -25.86
C GLU A 54 17.53 4.88 -27.38
N SER A 55 16.88 3.92 -28.07
CA SER A 55 16.88 3.86 -29.54
C SER A 55 15.74 4.61 -30.22
N ILE A 56 14.66 4.93 -29.51
CA ILE A 56 13.43 5.49 -30.13
C ILE A 56 12.90 6.74 -29.42
N GLY A 57 13.08 6.92 -28.10
CA GLY A 57 12.55 8.09 -27.39
C GLY A 57 11.01 8.16 -27.33
N LEU A 58 10.46 9.00 -26.43
CA LEU A 58 9.02 9.08 -26.16
C LEU A 58 8.31 9.77 -27.31
N CYS A 59 8.90 10.83 -27.81
CA CYS A 59 8.37 11.65 -28.90
C CYS A 59 8.11 10.79 -30.15
N THR A 60 9.06 9.97 -30.56
CA THR A 60 8.91 9.10 -31.74
C THR A 60 7.84 8.03 -31.53
N VAL A 61 7.73 7.45 -30.33
CA VAL A 61 6.62 6.51 -30.03
C VAL A 61 5.28 7.22 -30.15
N LEU A 62 5.14 8.45 -29.65
CA LEU A 62 3.91 9.22 -29.77
C LEU A 62 3.60 9.62 -31.21
N GLU A 63 4.62 10.00 -32.00
CA GLU A 63 4.54 10.26 -33.44
C GLU A 63 4.00 9.03 -34.21
N ILE A 64 4.56 7.85 -33.95
CA ILE A 64 4.12 6.61 -34.60
C ILE A 64 2.67 6.28 -34.24
N LEU A 65 2.28 6.48 -32.98
CA LEU A 65 0.89 6.27 -32.52
C LEU A 65 -0.08 7.28 -33.14
N GLU A 66 0.35 8.53 -33.31
CA GLU A 66 -0.41 9.56 -34.00
C GLU A 66 -0.63 9.22 -35.48
N ASP A 67 0.43 8.85 -36.20
CA ASP A 67 0.33 8.51 -37.60
C ASP A 67 -0.53 7.26 -37.83
N HIS A 68 -0.44 6.28 -36.93
CA HIS A 68 -1.34 5.14 -36.93
C HIS A 68 -2.80 5.56 -36.69
N GLN A 69 -3.05 6.50 -35.78
CA GLN A 69 -4.38 7.07 -35.55
C GLN A 69 -4.90 7.82 -36.80
N LYS A 70 -4.05 8.53 -37.55
CA LYS A 70 -4.43 9.17 -38.83
C LYS A 70 -4.80 8.12 -39.89
N GLN A 71 -3.99 7.07 -40.05
CA GLN A 71 -4.27 5.97 -40.98
C GLN A 71 -5.59 5.26 -40.67
N LEU A 72 -5.90 5.03 -39.39
CA LEU A 72 -7.19 4.48 -38.95
C LEU A 72 -8.37 5.40 -39.33
N ASN A 73 -8.20 6.72 -39.20
CA ASN A 73 -9.22 7.70 -39.57
C ASN A 73 -9.47 7.73 -41.08
N GLU A 74 -8.41 7.70 -41.89
CA GLU A 74 -8.49 7.68 -43.36
C GLU A 74 -9.13 6.40 -43.87
N SER A 75 -8.70 5.24 -43.36
CA SER A 75 -9.23 3.92 -43.73
C SER A 75 -10.72 3.74 -43.39
N CYS A 76 -11.22 4.43 -42.36
CA CYS A 76 -12.63 4.40 -41.99
C CYS A 76 -13.52 5.37 -42.78
N SER A 77 -12.94 6.33 -43.52
CA SER A 77 -13.71 7.28 -44.33
C SER A 77 -14.43 6.61 -45.52
N THR A 78 -13.97 5.42 -45.92
CA THR A 78 -14.46 4.62 -47.04
C THR A 78 -15.44 3.50 -46.65
N CYS A 79 -15.76 3.30 -45.35
CA CYS A 79 -16.60 2.20 -44.86
C CYS A 79 -17.83 2.64 -44.02
N THR A 80 -18.92 1.87 -44.11
CA THR A 80 -20.22 2.09 -43.46
C THR A 80 -20.20 1.97 -41.92
N SER A 81 -21.35 2.29 -41.30
CA SER A 81 -21.65 2.61 -39.88
C SER A 81 -20.91 1.84 -38.75
N SER A 82 -20.37 0.64 -38.99
CA SER A 82 -19.57 -0.12 -38.02
C SER A 82 -18.19 0.53 -37.72
N CYS A 83 -17.57 1.19 -38.70
CA CYS A 83 -16.26 1.87 -38.54
C CYS A 83 -16.30 3.04 -37.54
N LYS A 84 -17.48 3.67 -37.35
CA LYS A 84 -17.65 4.81 -36.44
C LYS A 84 -17.39 4.47 -34.96
N ARG A 85 -17.50 3.20 -34.54
CA ARG A 85 -17.22 2.75 -33.16
C ARG A 85 -15.72 2.55 -32.85
N HIS A 86 -14.85 2.52 -33.86
CA HIS A 86 -13.42 2.25 -33.73
C HIS A 86 -12.52 3.47 -34.07
N LYS A 87 -13.10 4.69 -34.11
CA LYS A 87 -12.42 5.91 -34.56
C LYS A 87 -11.23 6.39 -33.72
N LYS A 88 -11.08 5.95 -32.46
CA LYS A 88 -10.03 6.46 -31.58
C LYS A 88 -9.22 5.31 -31.01
N LEU A 89 -7.94 5.27 -31.36
CA LEU A 89 -6.93 4.46 -30.71
C LEU A 89 -6.93 4.82 -29.22
N SER A 90 -7.31 3.85 -28.39
CA SER A 90 -7.36 3.99 -26.93
C SER A 90 -6.32 3.07 -26.33
N ILE A 91 -5.30 3.65 -25.73
CA ILE A 91 -4.21 2.92 -25.10
C ILE A 91 -4.46 2.95 -23.60
N ALA A 92 -4.78 1.79 -23.04
CA ALA A 92 -5.05 1.71 -21.62
C ALA A 92 -3.78 1.92 -20.78
N LYS A 93 -2.64 1.42 -21.28
CA LYS A 93 -1.35 1.54 -20.62
C LYS A 93 -0.21 1.65 -21.63
N LEU A 94 0.63 2.66 -21.45
CA LEU A 94 1.89 2.84 -22.16
C LEU A 94 3.03 2.81 -21.14
N GLN A 95 3.96 1.87 -21.29
CA GLN A 95 5.07 1.64 -20.35
C GLN A 95 6.42 1.80 -21.04
N PHE A 96 7.34 2.46 -20.35
CA PHE A 96 8.73 2.65 -20.75
C PHE A 96 9.66 2.13 -19.65
N SER A 97 10.75 1.50 -20.07
CA SER A 97 11.80 1.01 -19.16
C SER A 97 13.19 1.29 -19.69
N GLY A 98 14.12 1.63 -18.80
CA GLY A 98 15.53 1.86 -19.17
C GLY A 98 15.74 3.08 -20.06
N CYS A 99 15.01 4.17 -19.80
CA CYS A 99 15.19 5.42 -20.54
C CYS A 99 16.41 6.18 -20.03
N THR A 100 17.36 6.56 -20.87
CA THR A 100 18.48 7.43 -20.48
C THR A 100 18.32 8.87 -20.97
N GLU A 101 17.42 9.12 -21.92
CA GLU A 101 17.12 10.46 -22.39
C GLU A 101 16.08 11.19 -21.51
N PRO A 102 16.22 12.52 -21.34
CA PRO A 102 15.22 13.34 -20.66
C PRO A 102 13.88 13.33 -21.42
N LEU A 103 12.78 13.59 -20.71
CA LEU A 103 11.48 13.80 -21.34
C LEU A 103 11.57 15.02 -22.28
N GLY A 104 11.48 14.79 -23.59
CA GLY A 104 11.45 15.85 -24.60
C GLY A 104 10.18 16.70 -24.56
N GLU A 105 10.16 17.81 -25.31
CA GLU A 105 9.03 18.73 -25.40
C GLU A 105 7.84 18.10 -26.14
N MET A 106 6.70 17.91 -25.45
CA MET A 106 5.50 17.27 -25.98
C MET A 106 4.44 18.24 -26.53
N GLU A 107 4.76 19.52 -26.70
CA GLU A 107 3.83 20.57 -27.16
C GLU A 107 3.27 20.36 -28.55
N LYS A 108 3.97 19.58 -29.40
CA LYS A 108 3.64 19.41 -30.82
C LYS A 108 2.66 18.27 -31.10
N PHE A 109 2.37 17.40 -30.12
CA PHE A 109 1.55 16.21 -30.35
C PHE A 109 0.05 16.49 -30.14
N PRO A 110 -0.84 16.02 -31.04
CA PRO A 110 -2.28 16.08 -30.82
C PRO A 110 -2.70 15.17 -29.66
N LYS A 111 -3.88 15.43 -29.12
CA LYS A 111 -4.36 14.76 -27.90
C LYS A 111 -4.62 13.27 -28.11
N LEU A 112 -3.67 12.45 -27.68
CA LEU A 112 -3.77 10.98 -27.68
C LEU A 112 -4.65 10.50 -26.51
N ASN A 113 -5.33 9.38 -26.71
CA ASN A 113 -6.13 8.75 -25.67
C ASN A 113 -5.33 7.67 -24.95
N ILE A 114 -4.45 8.11 -24.05
CA ILE A 114 -3.66 7.24 -23.17
C ILE A 114 -4.18 7.43 -21.74
N THR A 115 -4.60 6.35 -21.09
CA THR A 115 -5.16 6.43 -19.72
C THR A 115 -4.14 6.17 -18.61
N ALA A 116 -3.10 5.39 -18.88
CA ALA A 116 -2.02 5.14 -17.93
C ALA A 116 -0.65 5.24 -18.60
N LEU A 117 0.27 5.98 -17.99
CA LEU A 117 1.63 6.18 -18.44
C LEU A 117 2.61 5.78 -17.34
N GLU A 118 3.59 4.95 -17.68
CA GLU A 118 4.57 4.43 -16.73
C GLU A 118 5.99 4.57 -17.25
N PHE A 119 6.87 5.13 -16.43
CA PHE A 119 8.31 5.16 -16.63
C PHE A 119 8.96 4.42 -15.47
N GLY A 120 9.67 3.32 -15.75
CA GLY A 120 10.39 2.54 -14.75
C GLY A 120 11.89 2.53 -15.04
N GLN A 121 12.72 2.79 -14.03
CA GLN A 121 14.18 2.74 -14.16
C GLN A 121 14.70 3.64 -15.29
N CYS A 122 14.19 4.88 -15.35
CA CYS A 122 14.61 5.87 -16.33
C CYS A 122 15.54 6.93 -15.68
N GLU A 123 16.25 7.74 -16.43
CA GLU A 123 17.13 8.79 -15.91
C GLU A 123 16.49 10.18 -16.08
N ILE A 124 15.23 10.29 -15.67
CA ILE A 124 14.43 11.53 -15.77
C ILE A 124 14.75 12.41 -14.55
N ALA A 125 15.80 13.22 -14.65
CA ALA A 125 16.20 14.11 -13.56
C ALA A 125 15.13 15.19 -13.22
N SER A 126 14.35 15.63 -14.21
CA SER A 126 13.33 16.67 -14.09
C SER A 126 12.18 16.48 -15.08
N ILE A 127 11.00 17.00 -14.75
CA ILE A 127 9.83 17.02 -15.65
C ILE A 127 9.51 18.47 -16.05
N PRO A 128 9.80 18.87 -17.30
CA PRO A 128 9.36 20.16 -17.85
C PRO A 128 7.84 20.36 -17.76
N LEU A 129 7.39 21.62 -17.73
CA LEU A 129 5.97 21.96 -17.55
C LEU A 129 5.06 21.46 -18.68
N ASP A 130 5.61 21.28 -19.87
CA ASP A 130 4.85 20.94 -21.06
C ASP A 130 4.98 19.46 -21.43
N SER A 131 5.64 18.66 -20.58
CA SER A 131 5.93 17.24 -20.81
C SER A 131 4.70 16.36 -20.99
N PHE A 132 3.51 16.80 -20.57
CA PHE A 132 2.28 15.99 -20.65
C PHE A 132 1.12 16.72 -21.30
N ILE A 133 1.38 17.83 -21.99
CA ILE A 133 0.33 18.67 -22.57
C ILE A 133 -0.55 17.92 -23.58
N ALA A 134 0.01 16.97 -24.32
CA ALA A 134 -0.71 16.10 -25.25
C ALA A 134 -1.55 14.99 -24.56
N LEU A 135 -1.30 14.70 -23.28
CA LEU A 135 -1.92 13.57 -22.55
C LEU A 135 -2.87 14.02 -21.43
N ASN A 136 -2.84 15.31 -21.07
CA ASN A 136 -3.47 15.86 -19.88
C ASN A 136 -5.00 15.63 -19.77
N GLU A 137 -5.71 15.46 -20.89
CA GLU A 137 -7.16 15.23 -20.88
C GLU A 137 -7.57 13.82 -20.50
N ASN A 138 -6.77 12.80 -20.84
CA ASN A 138 -7.18 11.39 -20.70
C ASN A 138 -6.38 10.63 -19.64
N LEU A 139 -5.26 11.18 -19.19
CA LEU A 139 -4.37 10.49 -18.26
C LEU A 139 -5.01 10.37 -16.87
N VAL A 140 -5.20 9.13 -16.43
CA VAL A 140 -5.79 8.74 -15.14
C VAL A 140 -4.72 8.23 -14.17
N GLU A 141 -3.68 7.57 -14.69
CA GLU A 141 -2.59 7.00 -13.90
C GLU A 141 -1.23 7.43 -14.46
N LEU A 142 -0.37 7.96 -13.60
CA LEU A 142 1.01 8.31 -13.93
C LEU A 142 1.93 7.67 -12.90
N THR A 143 2.85 6.84 -13.40
CA THR A 143 3.89 6.21 -12.59
C THR A 143 5.24 6.61 -13.14
N ILE A 144 6.10 7.14 -12.29
CA ILE A 144 7.49 7.48 -12.62
C ILE A 144 8.34 6.94 -11.48
N GLN A 145 8.82 5.70 -11.60
CA GLN A 145 9.49 4.96 -10.55
C GLN A 145 10.96 4.74 -10.89
N GLY A 146 11.86 4.90 -9.91
CA GLY A 146 13.28 4.65 -10.15
C GLY A 146 13.87 5.62 -11.17
N ALA A 147 13.31 6.84 -11.27
CA ALA A 147 13.56 7.74 -12.39
C ALA A 147 14.65 8.79 -12.11
N ASN A 148 15.30 8.75 -10.94
CA ASN A 148 16.24 9.77 -10.46
C ASN A 148 15.68 11.19 -10.31
N LEU A 149 14.35 11.36 -10.22
CA LEU A 149 13.74 12.69 -10.00
C LEU A 149 14.22 13.30 -8.69
N ARG A 150 14.83 14.49 -8.75
CA ARG A 150 15.35 15.20 -7.55
C ARG A 150 14.37 16.20 -6.96
N GLU A 151 13.45 16.68 -7.79
CA GLU A 151 12.45 17.69 -7.43
C GLU A 151 11.05 17.20 -7.77
N MET A 152 10.08 17.63 -6.98
CA MET A 152 8.68 17.30 -7.19
C MET A 152 8.11 18.15 -8.34
N PRO A 153 7.50 17.54 -9.38
CA PRO A 153 6.91 18.29 -10.49
C PRO A 153 5.78 19.21 -10.02
N ASN A 154 5.63 20.36 -10.67
CA ASN A 154 4.55 21.30 -10.37
C ASN A 154 3.25 20.88 -11.07
N PHE A 155 2.52 19.92 -10.48
CA PHE A 155 1.28 19.40 -11.05
C PHE A 155 0.17 20.46 -11.20
N LYS A 156 0.23 21.56 -10.43
CA LYS A 156 -0.63 22.72 -10.64
C LYS A 156 -0.44 23.35 -12.04
N LYS A 157 0.76 23.26 -12.61
CA LYS A 157 1.09 23.77 -13.94
C LYS A 157 0.97 22.70 -15.04
N LEU A 158 1.20 21.43 -14.73
CA LEU A 158 1.12 20.32 -15.72
C LEU A 158 -0.30 20.05 -16.26
N GLY A 159 -1.34 20.52 -15.58
CA GLY A 159 -2.72 20.44 -16.08
C GLY A 159 -3.34 19.04 -16.10
N LEU A 160 -2.77 18.06 -15.36
CA LEU A 160 -3.23 16.66 -15.29
C LEU A 160 -4.52 16.51 -14.44
N THR A 161 -5.58 17.23 -14.80
CA THR A 161 -6.79 17.39 -13.97
C THR A 161 -7.62 16.11 -13.81
N ASN A 162 -7.45 15.13 -14.70
CA ASN A 162 -8.12 13.83 -14.64
C ASN A 162 -7.34 12.74 -13.91
N LEU A 163 -6.13 13.05 -13.43
CA LEU A 163 -5.27 12.08 -12.76
C LEU A 163 -5.88 11.62 -11.44
N GLN A 164 -6.00 10.31 -11.27
CA GLN A 164 -6.54 9.66 -10.08
C GLN A 164 -5.48 8.91 -9.28
N LYS A 165 -4.39 8.49 -9.93
CA LYS A 165 -3.27 7.80 -9.28
C LYS A 165 -1.96 8.41 -9.74
N LEU A 166 -1.14 8.77 -8.77
CA LEU A 166 0.21 9.26 -8.99
C LEU A 166 1.19 8.44 -8.15
N ASN A 167 2.12 7.77 -8.81
CA ASN A 167 3.20 7.04 -8.17
C ASN A 167 4.54 7.65 -8.59
N LEU A 168 5.29 8.16 -7.61
CA LEU A 168 6.64 8.70 -7.79
C LEU A 168 7.65 8.00 -6.87
N ASP A 169 7.42 6.71 -6.60
CA ASP A 169 8.24 5.90 -5.72
C ASP A 169 9.69 5.76 -6.22
N GLU A 170 10.61 5.48 -5.31
CA GLU A 170 12.01 5.16 -5.62
C GLU A 170 12.72 6.26 -6.44
N ASN A 171 12.41 7.52 -6.15
CA ASN A 171 13.11 8.67 -6.71
C ASN A 171 14.04 9.32 -5.67
N LEU A 172 14.59 10.48 -6.01
CA LEU A 172 15.54 11.23 -5.19
C LEU A 172 14.93 12.53 -4.66
N ILE A 173 13.59 12.62 -4.58
CA ILE A 173 12.88 13.84 -4.20
C ILE A 173 13.21 14.18 -2.74
N THR A 174 13.64 15.42 -2.50
CA THR A 174 14.08 15.86 -1.16
C THR A 174 13.06 16.74 -0.44
N ASN A 175 12.25 17.49 -1.20
CA ASN A 175 11.33 18.49 -0.65
C ASN A 175 10.06 18.61 -1.51
N ILE A 176 8.96 18.94 -0.86
CA ILE A 176 7.70 19.34 -1.50
C ILE A 176 7.41 20.79 -1.13
N THR A 177 7.63 21.71 -2.07
CA THR A 177 7.54 23.15 -1.83
C THR A 177 6.42 23.81 -2.63
N GLY A 178 5.66 24.69 -1.98
CA GLY A 178 4.50 25.37 -2.59
C GLY A 178 3.31 24.46 -2.91
N PRO A 179 2.25 24.98 -3.55
CA PRO A 179 0.98 24.28 -3.77
C PRO A 179 0.98 23.37 -5.01
N ILE A 180 2.03 22.58 -5.16
CA ILE A 180 2.31 21.84 -6.39
C ILE A 180 1.34 20.68 -6.65
N LEU A 181 0.75 20.06 -5.61
CA LEU A 181 -0.27 19.02 -5.77
C LEU A 181 -1.70 19.59 -5.87
N GLY A 182 -1.88 20.90 -5.69
CA GLY A 182 -3.20 21.54 -5.68
C GLY A 182 -3.93 21.54 -7.03
N GLY A 183 -3.28 21.14 -8.13
CA GLY A 183 -3.89 21.03 -9.47
C GLY A 183 -4.45 19.65 -9.83
N LEU A 184 -4.51 18.71 -8.87
CA LEU A 184 -4.96 17.34 -9.11
C LEU A 184 -6.28 17.05 -8.37
N PRO A 185 -7.41 17.65 -8.78
CA PRO A 185 -8.66 17.59 -8.02
C PRO A 185 -9.23 16.17 -7.88
N LYS A 186 -9.01 15.31 -8.88
CA LYS A 186 -9.50 13.93 -8.90
C LYS A 186 -8.50 12.92 -8.33
N LEU A 187 -7.38 13.38 -7.76
CA LEU A 187 -6.36 12.47 -7.24
C LEU A 187 -6.90 11.69 -6.06
N ARG A 188 -6.86 10.36 -6.17
CA ARG A 188 -7.33 9.40 -5.16
C ARG A 188 -6.18 8.74 -4.43
N LYS A 189 -5.08 8.45 -5.13
CA LYS A 189 -3.91 7.76 -4.58
C LYS A 189 -2.63 8.50 -4.93
N LEU A 190 -1.81 8.80 -3.93
CA LEU A 190 -0.48 9.36 -4.08
C LEU A 190 0.52 8.49 -3.34
N SER A 191 1.56 8.03 -4.05
CA SER A 191 2.70 7.31 -3.49
C SER A 191 4.00 8.03 -3.80
N LEU A 192 4.81 8.25 -2.77
CA LEU A 192 6.12 8.89 -2.76
C LEU A 192 7.12 8.06 -1.95
N ARG A 193 6.93 6.73 -1.91
CA ARG A 193 7.72 5.81 -1.11
C ARG A 193 9.18 5.81 -1.57
N HIS A 194 10.12 5.54 -0.67
CA HIS A 194 11.54 5.38 -1.01
C HIS A 194 12.11 6.61 -1.73
N ASN A 195 11.78 7.80 -1.20
CA ASN A 195 12.40 9.06 -1.61
C ASN A 195 13.30 9.57 -0.49
N ARG A 196 13.74 10.84 -0.58
CA ARG A 196 14.58 11.49 0.44
C ARG A 196 13.86 12.68 1.07
N ILE A 197 12.52 12.66 1.09
CA ILE A 197 11.69 13.80 1.48
C ILE A 197 11.92 14.08 2.96
N SER A 198 12.32 15.31 3.27
CA SER A 198 12.55 15.78 4.64
C SER A 198 11.68 16.97 5.02
N ASN A 199 11.15 17.71 4.04
CA ASN A 199 10.30 18.86 4.26
C ASN A 199 9.09 18.88 3.32
N ILE A 200 7.92 19.21 3.87
CA ILE A 200 6.65 19.37 3.15
C ILE A 200 6.05 20.72 3.56
N SER A 201 5.79 21.56 2.56
CA SER A 201 5.15 22.86 2.77
C SER A 201 3.70 22.71 3.22
N ARG A 202 3.25 23.61 4.11
CA ARG A 202 1.88 23.61 4.66
C ARG A 202 0.76 23.79 3.62
N ASN A 203 1.10 24.22 2.41
CA ASN A 203 0.18 24.36 1.29
C ASN A 203 0.44 23.34 0.17
N ALA A 204 1.24 22.28 0.41
CA ALA A 204 1.63 21.30 -0.61
C ALA A 204 0.45 20.77 -1.45
N PHE A 205 -0.67 20.49 -0.78
CA PHE A 205 -1.91 19.97 -1.37
C PHE A 205 -2.87 21.06 -1.88
N GLY A 206 -2.40 22.30 -2.02
CA GLY A 206 -3.21 23.45 -2.42
C GLY A 206 -3.65 24.32 -1.24
N ASN A 207 -4.57 25.25 -1.51
CA ASN A 207 -5.08 26.19 -0.52
C ASN A 207 -6.28 25.57 0.25
N SER A 208 -6.64 26.16 1.39
CA SER A 208 -7.67 25.65 2.32
C SER A 208 -9.09 25.57 1.75
N GLU A 209 -9.34 26.16 0.58
CA GLU A 209 -10.62 26.16 -0.13
C GLU A 209 -10.86 24.90 -0.98
N ASN A 210 -9.80 24.10 -1.21
CA ASN A 210 -9.87 22.91 -2.05
C ASN A 210 -9.98 21.65 -1.18
N THR A 211 -10.88 20.74 -1.55
CA THR A 211 -10.93 19.37 -1.02
C THR A 211 -10.53 18.42 -2.13
N LEU A 212 -9.52 17.59 -1.89
CA LEU A 212 -9.11 16.57 -2.85
C LEU A 212 -9.93 15.28 -2.64
N GLU A 213 -10.00 14.45 -3.68
CA GLU A 213 -10.60 13.11 -3.61
C GLU A 213 -9.64 12.06 -3.02
N LEU A 214 -8.56 12.51 -2.38
CA LEU A 214 -7.44 11.69 -1.95
C LEU A 214 -7.85 10.77 -0.79
N ASN A 215 -7.76 9.46 -1.03
CA ASN A 215 -8.09 8.42 -0.06
C ASN A 215 -6.85 7.67 0.45
N THR A 216 -5.80 7.55 -0.36
CA THR A 216 -4.58 6.83 0.01
C THR A 216 -3.36 7.73 -0.16
N LEU A 217 -2.61 7.90 0.92
CA LEU A 217 -1.37 8.67 0.94
C LEU A 217 -0.22 7.82 1.49
N ASP A 218 0.83 7.63 0.69
CA ASP A 218 2.01 6.86 1.07
C ASP A 218 3.29 7.70 0.95
N PHE A 219 3.91 7.96 2.10
CA PHE A 219 5.19 8.65 2.26
C PHE A 219 6.22 7.77 2.97
N SER A 220 6.01 6.45 2.96
CA SER A 220 6.84 5.51 3.70
C SER A 220 8.29 5.52 3.18
N ASN A 221 9.27 5.19 4.02
CA ASN A 221 10.69 5.17 3.65
C ASN A 221 11.17 6.53 3.10
N ASN A 222 11.04 7.57 3.93
CA ASN A 222 11.53 8.92 3.65
C ASN A 222 12.33 9.44 4.88
N ASN A 223 12.71 10.72 4.87
CA ASN A 223 13.47 11.35 5.95
C ASN A 223 12.62 12.36 6.75
N LEU A 224 11.30 12.14 6.85
CA LEU A 224 10.39 13.08 7.49
C LEU A 224 10.56 13.07 9.00
N SER A 225 10.88 14.22 9.58
CA SER A 225 10.85 14.42 11.05
C SER A 225 9.50 14.93 11.54
N ARG A 226 8.70 15.54 10.65
CA ARG A 226 7.35 16.04 10.90
C ARG A 226 6.50 15.83 9.65
N PHE A 227 5.21 15.63 9.85
CA PHE A 227 4.21 15.67 8.78
C PHE A 227 3.10 16.66 9.20
N PRO A 228 2.88 17.76 8.46
CA PRO A 228 1.97 18.83 8.89
C PRO A 228 0.51 18.51 8.59
N LEU A 229 -0.01 17.39 9.11
CA LEU A 229 -1.41 16.97 8.91
C LEU A 229 -2.40 18.08 9.28
N GLU A 230 -2.14 18.83 10.34
CA GLU A 230 -3.02 19.92 10.77
C GLU A 230 -3.23 21.00 9.71
N ALA A 231 -2.29 21.16 8.76
CA ALA A 231 -2.41 22.11 7.66
C ALA A 231 -3.25 21.58 6.49
N PHE A 232 -3.55 20.29 6.47
CA PHE A 232 -4.19 19.59 5.35
C PHE A 232 -5.59 19.05 5.68
N SER A 233 -6.19 19.47 6.81
CA SER A 233 -7.45 18.89 7.29
C SER A 233 -8.62 19.04 6.29
N ASN A 234 -8.62 20.10 5.48
CA ASN A 234 -9.64 20.31 4.46
C ASN A 234 -9.32 19.51 3.19
N GLN A 235 -8.08 19.62 2.71
CA GLN A 235 -7.61 19.00 1.47
C GLN A 235 -7.66 17.46 1.54
N LEU A 236 -7.36 16.89 2.72
CA LEU A 236 -7.29 15.45 2.97
C LEU A 236 -8.49 14.94 3.80
N ALA A 237 -9.63 15.64 3.74
CA ALA A 237 -10.85 15.25 4.48
C ALA A 237 -11.42 13.87 4.06
N ASN A 238 -11.02 13.36 2.89
CA ASN A 238 -11.45 12.06 2.36
C ASN A 238 -10.44 10.92 2.60
N LEU A 239 -9.37 11.18 3.35
CA LEU A 239 -8.30 10.21 3.56
C LEU A 239 -8.78 9.00 4.37
N THR A 240 -8.57 7.80 3.82
CA THR A 240 -8.89 6.52 4.47
C THR A 240 -7.64 5.74 4.86
N SER A 241 -6.53 5.96 4.16
CA SER A 241 -5.25 5.28 4.42
C SER A 241 -4.08 6.26 4.42
N LEU A 242 -3.35 6.31 5.53
CA LEU A 242 -2.15 7.11 5.72
C LEU A 242 -0.97 6.20 6.08
N LYS A 243 0.06 6.17 5.22
CA LYS A 243 1.27 5.40 5.43
C LYS A 243 2.49 6.32 5.54
N LEU A 244 3.15 6.24 6.69
CA LEU A 244 4.27 7.06 7.08
C LEU A 244 5.40 6.22 7.69
N SER A 245 5.40 4.90 7.42
CA SER A 245 6.37 3.99 8.03
C SER A 245 7.80 4.28 7.58
N HIS A 246 8.78 3.89 8.40
CA HIS A 246 10.21 4.08 8.13
C HIS A 246 10.55 5.55 7.81
N ASN A 247 10.18 6.44 8.72
CA ASN A 247 10.54 7.86 8.71
C ASN A 247 11.25 8.20 10.03
N ARG A 248 11.35 9.48 10.38
CA ARG A 248 11.93 9.97 11.64
C ARG A 248 10.92 10.79 12.44
N LEU A 249 9.62 10.44 12.32
CA LEU A 249 8.54 11.15 12.99
C LEU A 249 8.60 10.88 14.49
N TYR A 250 8.52 11.95 15.28
CA TYR A 250 8.46 11.88 16.75
C TYR A 250 7.14 12.41 17.30
N LYS A 251 6.34 13.09 16.46
CA LYS A 251 5.05 13.67 16.83
C LYS A 251 4.17 13.83 15.59
N LEU A 252 2.88 13.63 15.78
CA LEU A 252 1.85 13.84 14.77
C LEU A 252 0.59 14.39 15.45
N ARG A 253 -0.15 15.27 14.76
CA ARG A 253 -1.42 15.78 15.25
C ARG A 253 -2.50 15.52 14.22
N PHE A 254 -3.56 14.86 14.65
CA PHE A 254 -4.72 14.58 13.83
C PHE A 254 -5.76 15.67 14.09
N ASN A 255 -6.41 16.15 13.02
CA ASN A 255 -7.47 17.14 13.10
C ASN A 255 -8.50 16.87 12.00
N LYS A 256 -9.71 16.42 12.38
CA LYS A 256 -10.85 16.17 11.47
C LYS A 256 -10.60 15.10 10.38
N TYR A 257 -10.02 13.95 10.75
CA TYR A 257 -9.82 12.80 9.86
C TYR A 257 -10.89 11.71 10.09
N SER A 258 -12.17 12.06 9.92
CA SER A 258 -13.30 11.22 10.31
C SER A 258 -13.46 9.94 9.48
N LYS A 259 -12.84 9.86 8.29
CA LYS A 259 -12.88 8.70 7.39
C LYS A 259 -11.62 7.83 7.46
N LEU A 260 -10.65 8.17 8.32
CA LEU A 260 -9.37 7.48 8.36
C LEU A 260 -9.56 6.10 9.01
N GLU A 261 -9.23 5.05 8.24
CA GLU A 261 -9.41 3.65 8.62
C GLU A 261 -8.07 2.98 8.93
N THR A 262 -7.00 3.38 8.24
CA THR A 262 -5.68 2.75 8.39
C THR A 262 -4.59 3.79 8.57
N VAL A 263 -3.78 3.60 9.62
CA VAL A 263 -2.61 4.42 9.91
C VAL A 263 -1.41 3.52 10.15
N ASP A 264 -0.39 3.68 9.32
CA ASP A 264 0.89 2.99 9.45
C ASP A 264 1.99 4.00 9.84
N LEU A 265 2.48 3.86 11.08
CA LEU A 265 3.56 4.65 11.68
C LEU A 265 4.73 3.77 12.12
N ASP A 266 4.83 2.55 11.58
CA ASP A 266 5.93 1.62 11.86
C ASP A 266 7.31 2.27 11.61
N GLY A 267 8.32 1.92 12.39
CA GLY A 267 9.70 2.33 12.10
C GLY A 267 9.92 3.84 12.18
N ASN A 268 9.41 4.47 13.23
CA ASN A 268 9.59 5.90 13.51
C ASN A 268 10.28 6.09 14.87
N VAL A 269 10.22 7.30 15.44
CA VAL A 269 10.85 7.62 16.73
C VAL A 269 9.83 8.19 17.73
N PHE A 270 8.59 7.71 17.68
CA PHE A 270 7.55 8.08 18.63
C PHE A 270 7.87 7.55 20.03
N LYS A 271 7.78 8.43 21.03
CA LYS A 271 7.87 8.08 22.46
C LYS A 271 6.51 7.93 23.13
N ASP A 272 5.50 8.59 22.56
CA ASP A 272 4.12 8.55 23.02
C ASP A 272 3.18 8.48 21.80
N VAL A 273 2.03 7.83 21.98
CA VAL A 273 0.94 7.85 21.01
C VAL A 273 0.21 9.20 21.10
N PRO A 274 -0.09 9.88 19.98
CA PRO A 274 -0.82 11.15 20.02
C PRO A 274 -2.26 10.96 20.53
N THR A 275 -2.61 11.57 21.65
CA THR A 275 -4.00 11.51 22.21
C THR A 275 -5.06 12.02 21.22
N SER A 276 -4.71 12.96 20.35
CA SER A 276 -5.60 13.46 19.30
C SER A 276 -6.06 12.38 18.31
N LEU A 277 -5.25 11.33 18.09
CA LEU A 277 -5.49 10.27 17.10
C LEU A 277 -6.88 9.64 17.32
N PHE A 278 -7.13 9.14 18.53
CA PHE A 278 -8.34 8.40 18.87
C PHE A 278 -9.59 9.29 18.88
N SER A 279 -9.45 10.56 19.28
CA SER A 279 -10.57 11.53 19.22
C SER A 279 -10.91 11.99 17.79
N SER A 280 -9.93 11.98 16.87
CA SER A 280 -10.09 12.54 15.52
C SER A 280 -10.36 11.51 14.43
N CYS A 281 -10.15 10.22 14.72
CA CYS A 281 -10.24 9.12 13.75
C CYS A 281 -11.18 8.01 14.26
N PRO A 282 -12.49 8.29 14.42
CA PRO A 282 -13.45 7.32 14.98
C PRO A 282 -13.66 6.06 14.13
N GLN A 283 -13.32 6.10 12.84
CA GLN A 283 -13.44 4.98 11.91
C GLN A 283 -12.17 4.12 11.82
N LEU A 284 -11.16 4.36 12.67
CA LEU A 284 -9.88 3.66 12.61
C LEU A 284 -10.07 2.16 12.86
N GLN A 285 -9.58 1.35 11.93
CA GLN A 285 -9.65 -0.11 11.92
C GLN A 285 -8.29 -0.78 12.12
N SER A 286 -7.22 -0.15 11.63
CA SER A 286 -5.85 -0.67 11.71
C SER A 286 -4.88 0.41 12.11
N LEU A 287 -4.07 0.14 13.12
CA LEU A 287 -3.03 1.03 13.62
C LEU A 287 -1.72 0.28 13.83
N ASP A 288 -0.66 0.75 13.19
CA ASP A 288 0.69 0.23 13.37
C ASP A 288 1.61 1.30 13.99
N PHE A 289 2.16 0.99 15.16
CA PHE A 289 3.17 1.76 15.88
C PHE A 289 4.41 0.91 16.17
N SER A 290 4.61 -0.18 15.42
CA SER A 290 5.75 -1.07 15.63
C SER A 290 7.08 -0.35 15.37
N HIS A 291 8.19 -0.88 15.88
CA HIS A 291 9.53 -0.31 15.72
C HIS A 291 9.58 1.19 16.07
N ASN A 292 9.09 1.55 17.25
CA ASN A 292 9.14 2.91 17.81
C ASN A 292 9.81 2.89 19.19
N GLN A 293 9.65 3.95 19.98
CA GLN A 293 10.25 4.10 21.31
C GLN A 293 9.16 4.28 22.38
N LEU A 294 7.96 3.73 22.17
CA LEU A 294 6.84 3.85 23.10
C LEU A 294 7.19 3.14 24.41
N THR A 295 7.06 3.84 25.54
CA THR A 295 7.25 3.23 26.87
C THR A 295 5.94 2.79 27.49
N LYS A 296 4.82 3.29 26.98
CA LYS A 296 3.47 3.00 27.48
C LYS A 296 2.44 3.10 26.37
N PHE A 297 1.39 2.31 26.53
CA PHE A 297 0.14 2.42 25.81
C PHE A 297 -0.93 2.29 26.89
N ASP A 298 -1.56 3.39 27.32
CA ASP A 298 -2.39 3.44 28.53
C ASP A 298 -3.80 3.98 28.24
N GLU A 299 -4.69 3.88 29.23
CA GLU A 299 -6.10 4.24 29.11
C GLU A 299 -6.35 5.71 28.79
N LYS A 300 -5.42 6.61 29.13
CA LYS A 300 -5.56 8.06 28.91
C LYS A 300 -5.52 8.43 27.44
N LEU A 301 -5.09 7.50 26.58
CA LEU A 301 -5.18 7.62 25.13
C LEU A 301 -6.62 7.64 24.62
N PHE A 302 -7.54 7.00 25.35
CA PHE A 302 -8.92 6.79 24.92
C PHE A 302 -9.87 7.70 25.70
N GLN A 303 -10.51 8.64 25.00
CA GLN A 303 -11.63 9.40 25.56
C GLN A 303 -12.95 8.61 25.48
N GLN A 304 -13.04 7.71 24.50
CA GLN A 304 -14.18 6.85 24.22
C GLN A 304 -13.64 5.51 23.66
N PRO A 305 -14.38 4.39 23.81
CA PRO A 305 -13.98 3.11 23.22
C PRO A 305 -13.93 3.17 21.69
N MET A 306 -12.88 2.58 21.10
CA MET A 306 -12.67 2.47 19.65
C MET A 306 -13.46 1.29 19.09
N GLN A 307 -14.69 1.57 18.63
CA GLN A 307 -15.64 0.54 18.20
C GLN A 307 -15.18 -0.26 16.97
N ASN A 308 -14.28 0.30 16.15
CA ASN A 308 -13.88 -0.30 14.87
C ASN A 308 -12.42 -0.80 14.85
N LEU A 309 -11.61 -0.48 15.87
CA LEU A 309 -10.19 -0.81 15.85
C LEU A 309 -10.00 -2.32 16.03
N SER A 310 -9.65 -2.99 14.94
CA SER A 310 -9.55 -4.45 14.85
C SER A 310 -8.11 -4.94 14.84
N VAL A 311 -7.17 -4.13 14.35
CA VAL A 311 -5.75 -4.49 14.26
C VAL A 311 -4.91 -3.43 14.94
N LEU A 312 -4.12 -3.85 15.94
CA LEU A 312 -3.19 -3.01 16.66
C LEU A 312 -1.81 -3.68 16.74
N TYR A 313 -0.81 -3.03 16.15
CA TYR A 313 0.57 -3.46 16.22
C TYR A 313 1.40 -2.46 17.04
N LEU A 314 2.03 -2.97 18.10
CA LEU A 314 2.88 -2.22 19.03
C LEU A 314 4.22 -2.95 19.24
N GLY A 315 4.58 -3.86 18.33
CA GLY A 315 5.77 -4.68 18.47
C GLY A 315 7.06 -3.84 18.39
N ARG A 316 8.15 -4.31 19.01
CA ARG A 316 9.46 -3.62 18.98
C ARG A 316 9.37 -2.18 19.49
N ASN A 317 8.82 -2.03 20.69
CA ASN A 317 8.79 -0.80 21.47
C ASN A 317 9.43 -1.08 22.85
N ASN A 318 9.32 -0.12 23.78
CA ASN A 318 9.82 -0.23 25.15
C ASN A 318 8.68 -0.33 26.18
N ILE A 319 7.54 -0.93 25.80
CA ILE A 319 6.37 -1.05 26.67
C ILE A 319 6.67 -2.07 27.76
N SER A 320 6.56 -1.67 29.03
CA SER A 320 6.81 -2.55 30.18
C SER A 320 5.55 -3.18 30.78
N GLU A 321 4.38 -2.62 30.48
CA GLU A 321 3.08 -3.08 30.99
C GLU A 321 1.95 -2.79 30.00
N PHE A 322 0.90 -3.60 30.07
CA PHE A 322 -0.35 -3.39 29.32
C PHE A 322 -1.50 -3.21 30.31
N ALA A 323 -2.08 -2.02 30.36
CA ALA A 323 -3.05 -1.67 31.39
C ALA A 323 -4.41 -2.36 31.19
N VAL A 324 -5.02 -2.78 32.31
CA VAL A 324 -6.33 -3.47 32.37
C VAL A 324 -7.45 -2.68 31.70
N GLU A 325 -7.41 -1.35 31.77
CA GLU A 325 -8.47 -0.50 31.23
C GLU A 325 -8.48 -0.43 29.69
N ILE A 326 -7.38 -0.81 29.03
CA ILE A 326 -7.27 -0.78 27.55
C ILE A 326 -8.20 -1.82 26.91
N SER A 327 -8.42 -2.96 27.57
CA SER A 327 -9.29 -4.03 27.07
C SER A 327 -10.74 -3.54 26.87
N LYS A 328 -11.20 -2.62 27.73
CA LYS A 328 -12.52 -2.00 27.63
C LYS A 328 -12.60 -0.98 26.50
N SER A 329 -11.47 -0.36 26.15
CA SER A 329 -11.39 0.66 25.10
C SER A 329 -11.31 0.06 23.69
N LEU A 330 -11.05 -1.24 23.55
CA LEU A 330 -10.82 -1.92 22.26
C LEU A 330 -11.79 -3.10 22.02
N PRO A 331 -13.11 -2.88 22.01
CA PRO A 331 -14.11 -3.96 21.99
C PRO A 331 -14.09 -4.82 20.71
N ALA A 332 -13.62 -4.29 19.58
CA ALA A 332 -13.59 -4.99 18.29
C ALA A 332 -12.21 -5.57 17.93
N LEU A 333 -11.26 -5.58 18.87
CA LEU A 333 -9.88 -5.99 18.58
C LEU A 333 -9.80 -7.47 18.20
N ALA A 334 -9.30 -7.75 17.01
CA ALA A 334 -9.13 -9.10 16.47
C ALA A 334 -7.65 -9.50 16.38
N LYS A 335 -6.73 -8.54 16.31
CA LYS A 335 -5.29 -8.78 16.27
C LYS A 335 -4.54 -7.76 17.11
N LEU A 336 -3.73 -8.26 18.04
CA LEU A 336 -2.85 -7.47 18.90
C LEU A 336 -1.44 -8.07 18.88
N SER A 337 -0.46 -7.28 18.46
CA SER A 337 0.96 -7.63 18.66
C SER A 337 1.61 -6.65 19.61
N LEU A 338 2.20 -7.20 20.67
CA LEU A 338 3.04 -6.56 21.67
C LEU A 338 4.43 -7.22 21.67
N SER A 339 4.83 -7.88 20.58
CA SER A 339 6.08 -8.62 20.52
C SER A 339 7.30 -7.73 20.70
N GLN A 340 8.40 -8.28 21.22
CA GLN A 340 9.68 -7.59 21.35
C GLN A 340 9.55 -6.26 22.12
N ASN A 341 8.85 -6.30 23.25
CA ASN A 341 8.74 -5.19 24.20
C ASN A 341 9.49 -5.52 25.50
N GLY A 342 9.31 -4.70 26.53
CA GLY A 342 9.90 -4.89 27.86
C GLY A 342 8.92 -5.48 28.87
N ILE A 343 7.86 -6.18 28.45
CA ILE A 343 6.79 -6.62 29.36
C ILE A 343 7.32 -7.70 30.29
N THR A 344 7.30 -7.45 31.60
CA THR A 344 7.76 -8.41 32.62
C THR A 344 6.62 -9.15 33.31
N THR A 345 5.49 -8.49 33.51
CA THR A 345 4.32 -9.06 34.20
C THR A 345 3.04 -8.60 33.53
N LEU A 346 2.15 -9.55 33.27
CA LEU A 346 0.75 -9.28 32.92
C LEU A 346 -0.06 -9.40 34.21
N LYS A 347 -0.68 -8.32 34.67
CA LYS A 347 -1.39 -8.28 35.97
C LYS A 347 -2.90 -8.25 35.80
N GLY A 348 -3.61 -8.84 36.75
CA GLY A 348 -5.05 -8.68 36.90
C GLY A 348 -5.83 -9.18 35.68
N SER A 349 -6.52 -8.27 35.00
CA SER A 349 -7.44 -8.57 33.89
C SER A 349 -7.02 -7.86 32.59
N SER A 350 -5.71 -7.76 32.35
CA SER A 350 -5.08 -6.97 31.27
C SER A 350 -5.68 -7.22 29.88
N PHE A 351 -6.11 -8.45 29.60
CA PHE A 351 -6.76 -8.81 28.33
C PHE A 351 -8.18 -9.33 28.52
N ALA A 352 -8.73 -9.23 29.73
CA ALA A 352 -10.04 -9.81 30.01
C ALA A 352 -11.15 -9.06 29.27
N ASN A 353 -12.12 -9.81 28.76
CA ASN A 353 -13.26 -9.31 27.99
C ASN A 353 -12.88 -8.56 26.70
N ILE A 354 -11.67 -8.73 26.16
CA ILE A 354 -11.39 -8.24 24.80
C ILE A 354 -12.21 -9.08 23.83
N ASN A 355 -13.11 -8.41 23.10
CA ASN A 355 -13.86 -8.95 21.96
C ASN A 355 -14.58 -10.29 22.20
N SER A 356 -15.85 -10.23 22.62
CA SER A 356 -16.69 -11.42 22.82
C SER A 356 -17.22 -12.05 21.52
N THR A 357 -17.07 -11.37 20.37
CA THR A 357 -17.71 -11.76 19.10
C THR A 357 -16.76 -12.38 18.09
N GLN A 358 -15.45 -12.18 18.25
CA GLN A 358 -14.42 -12.74 17.36
C GLN A 358 -13.24 -13.29 18.17
N MET A 359 -12.45 -14.15 17.53
CA MET A 359 -11.28 -14.76 18.15
C MET A 359 -10.05 -13.84 18.01
N LEU A 360 -9.39 -13.52 19.12
CA LEU A 360 -8.21 -12.65 19.15
C LEU A 360 -6.92 -13.40 18.76
N TYR A 361 -6.15 -12.86 17.83
CA TYR A 361 -4.73 -13.20 17.64
C TYR A 361 -3.88 -12.34 18.57
N LEU A 362 -3.23 -12.94 19.57
CA LEU A 362 -2.37 -12.24 20.51
C LEU A 362 -0.91 -12.68 20.32
N ASP A 363 -0.03 -11.72 20.08
CA ASP A 363 1.41 -11.95 20.00
C ASP A 363 2.14 -11.17 21.09
N LEU A 364 2.72 -11.91 22.03
CA LEU A 364 3.52 -11.44 23.17
C LEU A 364 4.96 -11.96 23.08
N SER A 365 5.38 -12.44 21.91
CA SER A 365 6.69 -13.07 21.73
C SER A 365 7.85 -12.09 21.98
N GLY A 366 8.98 -12.54 22.49
CA GLY A 366 10.16 -11.69 22.69
C GLY A 366 10.04 -10.67 23.82
N ASN A 367 9.23 -10.95 24.84
CA ASN A 367 9.12 -10.13 26.04
C ASN A 367 9.94 -10.74 27.21
N GLN A 368 9.76 -10.24 28.43
CA GLN A 368 10.44 -10.71 29.63
C GLN A 368 9.45 -11.36 30.62
N ILE A 369 8.34 -11.89 30.10
CA ILE A 369 7.25 -12.42 30.93
C ILE A 369 7.70 -13.72 31.58
N SER A 370 7.61 -13.79 32.90
CA SER A 370 7.94 -15.00 33.66
C SER A 370 6.72 -15.68 34.28
N ASN A 371 5.56 -15.01 34.32
CA ASN A 371 4.32 -15.56 34.87
C ASN A 371 3.09 -14.91 34.23
N ILE A 372 2.02 -15.70 34.04
CA ILE A 372 0.69 -15.27 33.63
C ILE A 372 -0.31 -15.69 34.72
N GLU A 373 -0.94 -14.73 35.36
CA GLU A 373 -1.96 -14.96 36.38
C GLU A 373 -3.29 -15.47 35.77
N GLU A 374 -4.05 -16.24 36.56
CA GLU A 374 -5.24 -16.98 36.10
C GLU A 374 -6.29 -16.10 35.38
N TYR A 375 -6.44 -14.85 35.83
CA TYR A 375 -7.50 -13.95 35.34
C TYR A 375 -7.05 -12.99 34.22
N VAL A 376 -5.79 -13.04 33.79
CA VAL A 376 -5.24 -12.15 32.75
C VAL A 376 -6.03 -12.25 31.45
N PHE A 377 -6.44 -13.47 31.11
CA PHE A 377 -7.13 -13.82 29.87
C PHE A 377 -8.62 -14.15 30.06
N ALA A 378 -9.18 -13.87 31.24
CA ALA A 378 -10.55 -14.26 31.57
C ALA A 378 -11.58 -13.74 30.56
N ASN A 379 -12.59 -14.57 30.27
CA ASN A 379 -13.71 -14.28 29.36
C ASN A 379 -13.29 -13.87 27.93
N THR A 380 -12.09 -14.28 27.50
CA THR A 380 -11.55 -13.90 26.20
C THR A 380 -11.34 -15.14 25.35
N SER A 381 -11.69 -15.03 24.07
CA SER A 381 -11.54 -16.12 23.12
C SER A 381 -10.41 -15.81 22.14
N PHE A 382 -9.37 -16.63 22.12
CA PHE A 382 -8.17 -16.45 21.31
C PHE A 382 -8.13 -17.43 20.16
N TYR A 383 -7.84 -16.94 18.95
CA TYR A 383 -7.46 -17.83 17.86
C TYR A 383 -6.13 -18.49 18.19
N SER A 384 -5.12 -17.67 18.49
CA SER A 384 -3.81 -18.15 18.93
C SER A 384 -3.15 -17.15 19.88
N ILE A 385 -2.24 -17.67 20.71
CA ILE A 385 -1.44 -16.87 21.63
C ILE A 385 0.04 -17.21 21.40
N ASP A 386 0.83 -16.21 21.03
CA ASP A 386 2.27 -16.36 20.88
C ASP A 386 3.02 -15.87 22.13
N LEU A 387 3.70 -16.78 22.81
CA LEU A 387 4.50 -16.55 24.02
C LEU A 387 5.97 -16.95 23.82
N GLU A 388 6.43 -17.07 22.57
CA GLU A 388 7.82 -17.42 22.27
C GLU A 388 8.82 -16.42 22.87
N ARG A 389 10.04 -16.86 23.18
CA ARG A 389 11.13 -15.98 23.65
C ARG A 389 10.73 -15.10 24.85
N ASN A 390 10.25 -15.73 25.91
CA ASN A 390 9.95 -15.11 27.21
C ASN A 390 10.79 -15.79 28.32
N ASN A 391 10.47 -15.52 29.59
CA ASN A 391 11.20 -16.02 30.76
C ASN A 391 10.43 -17.12 31.53
N PHE A 392 9.53 -17.87 30.87
CA PHE A 392 8.82 -18.98 31.53
C PHE A 392 9.77 -20.13 31.85
N THR A 393 9.66 -20.67 33.06
CA THR A 393 10.50 -21.79 33.55
C THR A 393 9.73 -23.10 33.64
N SER A 394 8.42 -23.00 33.89
CA SER A 394 7.51 -24.13 34.08
C SER A 394 6.13 -23.84 33.46
N LEU A 395 5.32 -24.88 33.25
CA LEU A 395 3.91 -24.68 32.86
C LEU A 395 3.05 -24.11 33.98
N ALA A 396 3.47 -24.24 35.25
CA ALA A 396 2.74 -23.66 36.37
C ALA A 396 2.79 -22.12 36.38
N ASP A 397 3.74 -21.56 35.63
CA ASP A 397 3.90 -20.12 35.39
C ASP A 397 2.83 -19.57 34.42
N ILE A 398 2.02 -20.44 33.80
CA ILE A 398 0.99 -20.06 32.83
C ILE A 398 -0.36 -20.57 33.31
N ARG A 399 -1.20 -19.68 33.80
CA ARG A 399 -2.54 -20.01 34.30
C ARG A 399 -3.62 -19.42 33.39
N PHE A 400 -4.51 -20.27 32.90
CA PHE A 400 -5.70 -19.86 32.16
C PHE A 400 -6.94 -20.09 33.00
N SER A 401 -7.83 -19.09 33.09
CA SER A 401 -9.13 -19.28 33.72
C SER A 401 -9.99 -20.28 32.93
N ASN A 402 -10.99 -20.84 33.62
CA ASN A 402 -12.07 -21.64 33.00
C ASN A 402 -13.03 -20.83 32.11
N THR A 403 -12.76 -19.56 31.85
CA THR A 403 -13.52 -18.74 30.89
C THR A 403 -12.68 -18.34 29.68
N THR A 404 -11.38 -18.64 29.69
CA THR A 404 -10.49 -18.42 28.55
C THR A 404 -10.71 -19.53 27.52
N LYS A 405 -10.84 -19.18 26.24
CA LYS A 405 -10.94 -20.14 25.13
C LYS A 405 -9.78 -19.93 24.16
N VAL A 406 -9.15 -21.02 23.69
CA VAL A 406 -8.13 -20.96 22.64
C VAL A 406 -8.49 -21.97 21.56
N SER A 407 -8.63 -21.55 20.30
CA SER A 407 -9.10 -22.44 19.23
C SER A 407 -8.03 -22.96 18.28
N ASN A 408 -6.81 -22.41 18.27
CA ASN A 408 -5.73 -22.87 17.38
C ASN A 408 -4.52 -23.37 18.15
N TYR A 409 -3.62 -22.49 18.58
CA TYR A 409 -2.39 -22.88 19.24
C TYR A 409 -1.90 -21.84 20.26
N VAL A 410 -1.11 -22.32 21.21
CA VAL A 410 -0.23 -21.52 22.05
C VAL A 410 1.22 -21.92 21.74
N THR A 411 2.08 -20.96 21.42
CA THR A 411 3.51 -21.20 21.17
C THR A 411 4.33 -20.75 22.37
N LEU A 412 5.27 -21.61 22.80
CA LEU A 412 6.11 -21.39 23.98
C LEU A 412 7.61 -21.58 23.68
N SER A 413 7.98 -21.59 22.40
CA SER A 413 9.36 -21.91 22.03
C SER A 413 10.36 -20.87 22.55
N ARG A 414 11.60 -21.31 22.82
CA ARG A 414 12.71 -20.44 23.27
C ARG A 414 12.46 -19.70 24.60
N ASN A 415 11.72 -20.33 25.52
CA ASN A 415 11.64 -19.92 26.93
C ASN A 415 12.74 -20.62 27.77
N LEU A 416 12.87 -20.28 29.05
CA LEU A 416 13.86 -20.81 30.00
C LEU A 416 13.54 -22.23 30.53
N CYS A 417 12.72 -23.00 29.82
CA CYS A 417 12.18 -24.25 30.33
C CYS A 417 13.23 -25.36 30.46
N SER A 418 13.08 -26.18 31.50
CA SER A 418 13.85 -27.41 31.74
C SER A 418 13.68 -28.42 30.57
N PRO A 419 14.69 -29.26 30.24
CA PRO A 419 14.64 -30.27 29.18
C PRO A 419 13.41 -31.21 29.18
N SER A 420 12.68 -31.31 30.29
CA SER A 420 11.42 -32.05 30.41
C SER A 420 10.26 -31.50 29.55
N PHE A 421 10.45 -30.37 28.86
CA PHE A 421 9.45 -29.68 28.04
C PHE A 421 9.39 -30.14 26.57
N SER A 422 10.17 -31.13 26.13
CA SER A 422 10.20 -31.57 24.73
C SER A 422 8.99 -32.38 24.28
N THR A 423 7.88 -32.33 25.02
CA THR A 423 6.68 -33.11 24.74
C THR A 423 5.56 -32.18 24.26
N LYS A 424 4.82 -32.62 23.24
CA LYS A 424 3.53 -32.01 22.89
C LYS A 424 2.67 -32.00 24.15
N ILE A 425 2.48 -30.84 24.77
CA ILE A 425 1.69 -30.75 26.00
C ILE A 425 0.23 -30.90 25.60
N PRO A 426 -0.46 -31.95 26.07
CA PRO A 426 -1.90 -32.06 25.91
C PRO A 426 -2.55 -30.87 26.61
N VAL A 427 -3.52 -30.25 25.94
CA VAL A 427 -4.16 -29.02 26.45
C VAL A 427 -5.10 -29.28 27.63
N TYR A 428 -4.88 -30.33 28.43
CA TYR A 428 -5.64 -30.59 29.65
C TYR A 428 -5.29 -29.61 30.79
N ALA A 429 -4.19 -28.85 30.68
CA ALA A 429 -3.89 -27.74 31.59
C ALA A 429 -4.73 -26.47 31.32
N ALA A 430 -5.35 -26.36 30.14
CA ALA A 430 -6.36 -25.36 29.83
C ALA A 430 -7.68 -26.09 29.52
N LYS A 431 -8.53 -26.29 30.54
CA LYS A 431 -9.80 -27.08 30.51
C LYS A 431 -10.82 -26.72 29.39
N ASN A 432 -10.50 -25.79 28.49
CA ASN A 432 -11.42 -25.09 27.59
C ASN A 432 -11.03 -25.07 26.11
N VAL A 433 -10.07 -25.88 25.68
CA VAL A 433 -9.79 -26.00 24.25
C VAL A 433 -10.85 -26.90 23.61
N THR A 434 -11.59 -26.32 22.67
CA THR A 434 -12.77 -26.93 22.04
C THR A 434 -12.41 -28.03 21.03
N ASP A 435 -11.13 -28.31 20.80
CA ASP A 435 -10.64 -29.32 19.87
C ASP A 435 -9.48 -30.13 20.48
N PRO A 436 -9.71 -31.38 20.89
CA PRO A 436 -8.71 -32.22 21.55
C PRO A 436 -7.56 -32.65 20.63
N ASN A 437 -7.62 -32.40 19.32
CA ASN A 437 -6.54 -32.72 18.36
C ASN A 437 -5.54 -31.57 18.17
N LYS A 438 -5.75 -30.42 18.84
CA LYS A 438 -4.85 -29.25 18.75
C LYS A 438 -3.86 -29.25 19.90
N TYR A 439 -2.58 -29.35 19.58
CA TYR A 439 -1.50 -29.37 20.54
C TYR A 439 -1.00 -27.95 20.85
N ILE A 440 -0.66 -27.67 22.11
CA ILE A 440 0.29 -26.59 22.42
C ILE A 440 1.62 -27.03 21.81
N SER A 441 2.10 -26.30 20.80
CA SER A 441 3.43 -26.51 20.23
C SER A 441 4.43 -25.77 21.10
N ALA A 442 4.82 -26.40 22.20
CA ALA A 442 5.93 -25.94 23.05
C ALA A 442 7.21 -26.65 22.60
N TYR A 443 8.13 -25.90 22.01
CA TYR A 443 9.48 -26.40 21.70
C TYR A 443 10.47 -25.69 22.62
N CYS A 444 10.74 -26.23 23.82
CA CYS A 444 11.82 -25.70 24.63
C CYS A 444 13.15 -26.26 24.11
N TYR A 445 13.91 -25.38 23.47
CA TYR A 445 15.31 -25.64 23.20
C TYR A 445 16.08 -25.38 24.49
N GLY A 446 16.43 -26.45 25.20
CA GLY A 446 17.36 -26.37 26.32
C GLY A 446 18.65 -25.72 25.85
N SER A 447 19.09 -24.70 26.61
CA SER A 447 20.46 -24.17 26.67
C SER A 447 21.45 -24.71 25.64
N TYR A 448 21.65 -23.98 24.53
CA TYR A 448 22.95 -24.04 23.85
C TYR A 448 23.97 -23.27 24.71
N PHE A 449 24.55 -23.96 25.69
CA PHE A 449 25.86 -23.59 26.23
C PHE A 449 26.74 -24.83 26.38
N SER A 450 27.89 -24.77 25.72
CA SER A 450 29.05 -25.68 25.75
C SER A 450 28.98 -27.02 24.99
N ARG A 451 29.59 -27.05 23.79
CA ARG A 451 30.89 -27.69 23.51
C ARG A 451 31.13 -27.77 22.00
N TYR A 452 31.92 -26.82 21.49
CA TYR A 452 32.88 -27.11 20.44
C TYR A 452 34.21 -26.50 20.86
N SER A 453 34.91 -27.22 21.74
CA SER A 453 36.36 -27.35 21.66
C SER A 453 36.63 -28.46 20.65
N GLY A 454 37.35 -28.12 19.58
CA GLY A 454 37.71 -29.01 18.48
C GLY A 454 38.14 -28.17 17.31
#